data_AF-A0A2N6E0S5-F1
#
_entry.id   AF-A0A2N6E0S5-F1
#
_cell.length_a   1.000
_cell.length_b   1.000
_cell.length_c   1.000
_cell.angle_alpha   90.00
_cell.angle_beta   90.00
_cell.angle_gamma   90.00
#
_symmetry.space_group_name_H-M   'P 1'
#
loop_
_entity.id
_entity.type
_entity.pdbx_description
1 polymer ?
#
loop_
_entity_poly.entity_id
_entity_poly.type
_entity_poly.pdbx_seq_one_letter_code
_entity_poly.pdbx_strand_id
1 'polypeptide(L)'
;MTVSACRDLGSSGEKWQKLLINGGRYYLNVNSGSRCDLRSGWMTSGKRMALGIPLHPNRMTRKDWEQLPGIGPSLANKIEKDRQKNGDFVSIEDLARVHGIGKARISNWNRFF
;
A
#
# COMPACT_ATOMS: atom_id res chain seq x y z
N MET A 1 -3.61 -10.40 -5.45
CA MET A 1 -5.02 -10.70 -5.11
C MET A 1 -5.01 -12.03 -4.40
N THR A 2 -5.39 -12.08 -3.13
CA THR A 2 -5.54 -13.35 -2.42
C THR A 2 -6.98 -13.41 -1.99
N VAL A 3 -7.77 -14.25 -2.67
CA VAL A 3 -9.10 -14.63 -2.21
C VAL A 3 -8.85 -15.73 -1.19
N SER A 4 -8.83 -15.40 0.10
CA SER A 4 -8.89 -16.44 1.13
C SER A 4 -10.27 -17.06 1.03
N ALA A 5 -10.34 -18.36 0.75
CA ALA A 5 -11.60 -19.08 0.71
C ALA A 5 -12.22 -19.04 2.11
N CYS A 6 -13.54 -18.96 2.19
CA CYS A 6 -14.27 -18.95 3.47
C CYS A 6 -13.97 -20.17 4.36
N ARG A 7 -13.33 -21.23 3.84
CA ARG A 7 -12.87 -22.41 4.60
C ARG A 7 -11.70 -22.11 5.54
N ASP A 8 -10.92 -21.07 5.28
CA ASP A 8 -9.77 -20.70 6.12
C ASP A 8 -10.18 -19.85 7.33
N LEU A 9 -11.47 -19.48 7.44
CA LEU A 9 -12.00 -18.56 8.47
C LEU A 9 -12.54 -19.26 9.73
N GLY A 10 -12.24 -20.54 9.94
CA GLY A 10 -12.74 -21.28 11.10
C GLY A 10 -14.26 -21.48 11.06
N SER A 11 -14.77 -22.33 11.96
CA SER A 11 -16.21 -22.63 12.03
C SER A 11 -17.03 -21.45 12.56
N SER A 12 -18.31 -21.41 12.17
CA SER A 12 -19.31 -20.46 12.66
C SER A 12 -19.29 -20.34 14.19
N GLY A 13 -18.76 -19.23 14.72
CA GLY A 13 -18.74 -18.94 16.16
C GLY A 13 -17.37 -18.51 16.70
N GLU A 14 -16.27 -18.75 15.98
CA GLU A 14 -14.96 -18.24 16.40
C GLU A 14 -14.81 -16.76 16.01
N LYS A 15 -14.50 -15.92 17.00
CA LYS A 15 -14.28 -14.48 16.81
C LYS A 15 -12.92 -14.27 16.11
N TRP A 16 -12.90 -14.39 14.79
CA TRP A 16 -11.71 -14.10 13.99
C TRP A 16 -11.38 -12.61 14.05
N GLN A 17 -10.27 -12.28 14.69
CA GLN A 17 -9.75 -10.91 14.76
C GLN A 17 -8.33 -10.88 14.23
N LYS A 18 -8.09 -10.07 13.20
CA LYS A 18 -6.75 -9.73 12.73
C LYS A 18 -6.51 -8.26 13.00
N LEU A 19 -5.47 -7.96 13.77
CA LEU A 19 -5.06 -6.58 14.04
C LEU A 19 -4.75 -5.89 12.71
N LEU A 20 -5.43 -4.78 12.48
CA LEU A 20 -5.15 -3.90 11.35
C LEU A 20 -3.83 -3.18 11.65
N ILE A 21 -2.85 -3.37 10.77
CA ILE A 21 -1.54 -2.75 10.89
C ILE A 21 -1.57 -1.43 10.12
N ASN A 22 -1.13 -0.33 10.73
CA ASN A 22 -0.71 0.93 10.10
C ASN A 22 -1.60 1.40 8.94
N GLY A 23 -2.90 1.63 9.19
CA GLY A 23 -3.83 2.14 8.17
C GLY A 23 -4.29 1.10 7.12
N GLY A 24 -4.21 -0.18 7.45
CA GLY A 24 -4.90 -1.24 6.71
C GLY A 24 -6.43 -1.07 6.77
N ARG A 25 -7.12 -1.53 5.72
CA ARG A 25 -8.58 -1.51 5.64
C ARG A 25 -9.08 -2.87 5.13
N TYR A 26 -10.10 -3.41 5.79
CA TYR A 26 -10.85 -4.56 5.27
C TYR A 26 -12.18 -4.08 4.69
N TYR A 27 -12.56 -4.64 3.55
CA TYR A 27 -13.89 -4.55 2.99
C TYR A 27 -14.52 -5.94 3.06
N LEU A 28 -15.64 -6.04 3.76
CA LEU A 28 -16.44 -7.26 3.83
C LEU A 28 -17.67 -7.05 2.96
N ASN A 29 -17.88 -7.94 1.98
CA ASN A 29 -19.14 -8.03 1.27
C ASN A 29 -19.81 -9.36 1.64
N VAL A 30 -21.02 -9.29 2.19
CA VAL A 30 -21.81 -10.46 2.59
C VAL A 30 -22.94 -10.60 1.59
N ASN A 31 -22.84 -11.59 0.71
CA ASN A 31 -23.94 -11.94 -0.18
C ASN A 31 -24.91 -12.86 0.56
N SER A 32 -26.21 -12.75 0.26
CA SER A 32 -27.33 -13.45 0.92
C SER A 32 -27.30 -14.99 0.86
N GLY A 33 -26.26 -15.59 0.28
CA GLY A 33 -26.00 -17.03 0.29
C GLY A 33 -24.60 -17.34 0.82
N SER A 34 -24.44 -17.35 2.14
CA SER A 34 -23.34 -17.98 2.92
C SER A 34 -21.88 -17.77 2.45
N ARG A 35 -21.61 -16.77 1.60
CA ARG A 35 -20.27 -16.45 1.12
C ARG A 35 -19.94 -15.00 1.45
N CYS A 36 -18.88 -14.83 2.22
CA CYS A 36 -18.31 -13.55 2.57
C CYS A 36 -17.06 -13.30 1.71
N ASP A 37 -17.05 -12.20 0.97
CA ASP A 37 -15.85 -11.72 0.29
C ASP A 37 -15.10 -10.75 1.21
N LEU A 38 -13.95 -11.18 1.74
CA LEU A 38 -13.06 -10.32 2.50
C LEU A 38 -11.96 -9.78 1.59
N ARG A 39 -11.94 -8.47 1.35
CA ARG A 39 -10.85 -7.78 0.63
C ARG A 39 -10.02 -6.98 1.60
N SER A 40 -8.72 -7.23 1.63
CA SER A 40 -7.76 -6.34 2.29
C SER A 40 -7.31 -5.24 1.32
N GLY A 41 -7.13 -4.05 1.87
CA GLY A 41 -6.57 -2.90 1.16
C GLY A 41 -5.85 -1.99 2.13
N TRP A 42 -5.30 -0.91 1.59
CA TRP A 42 -4.65 0.11 2.37
C TRP A 42 -5.41 1.42 2.19
N MET A 43 -5.34 2.28 3.21
CA MET A 43 -5.71 3.68 3.04
C MET A 43 -4.80 4.34 2.01
N THR A 44 -5.34 5.32 1.29
CA THR A 44 -4.57 6.15 0.36
C THR A 44 -3.42 6.85 1.09
N SER A 45 -2.29 7.08 0.42
CA SER A 45 -1.12 7.76 1.02
C SER A 45 -1.45 9.09 1.68
N GLY A 46 -2.28 9.93 1.08
CA GLY A 46 -2.68 11.24 1.62
C GLY A 46 -3.39 11.12 2.97
N LYS A 47 -4.32 10.18 3.10
CA LYS A 47 -4.99 9.90 4.38
C LYS A 47 -4.03 9.36 5.43
N ARG A 48 -3.02 8.58 5.03
CA ARG A 48 -1.98 8.08 5.95
C ARG A 48 -1.06 9.19 6.42
N MET A 49 -0.59 10.04 5.50
CA MET A 49 0.20 11.23 5.82
C MET A 49 -0.55 12.16 6.77
N ALA A 50 -1.85 12.39 6.57
CA ALA A 50 -2.68 13.23 7.44
C ALA A 50 -2.82 12.67 8.87
N LEU A 51 -2.72 11.35 9.03
CA LEU A 51 -2.79 10.66 10.32
C LEU A 51 -1.41 10.34 10.93
N GLY A 52 -0.32 10.78 10.31
CA GLY A 52 1.04 10.45 10.76
C GLY A 52 1.38 8.96 10.67
N ILE A 53 0.70 8.21 9.81
CA ILE A 53 0.96 6.79 9.59
C ILE A 53 2.07 6.65 8.55
N PRO A 54 3.20 5.96 8.86
CA PRO A 54 4.29 5.77 7.92
C PRO A 54 3.85 5.06 6.63
N LEU A 55 4.38 5.54 5.51
CA LEU A 55 4.22 4.96 4.18
C LEU A 55 5.23 3.83 3.98
N HIS A 56 5.01 3.01 2.95
CA HIS A 56 5.92 1.93 2.61
C HIS A 56 6.09 1.87 1.09
N PRO A 57 7.32 2.02 0.55
CA PRO A 57 7.52 2.23 -0.88
C PRO A 57 7.03 1.03 -1.71
N ASN A 58 7.26 -0.18 -1.21
CA ASN A 58 6.82 -1.42 -1.88
C ASN A 58 5.31 -1.72 -1.77
N ARG A 59 4.53 -0.93 -1.01
CA ARG A 59 3.07 -1.13 -0.83
C ARG A 59 2.21 -0.04 -1.45
N MET A 60 2.84 1.02 -1.95
CA MET A 60 2.15 2.15 -2.56
C MET A 60 1.77 1.86 -4.01
N THR A 61 0.54 2.20 -4.38
CA THR A 61 0.09 2.20 -5.77
C THR A 61 0.60 3.42 -6.54
N ARG A 62 0.42 3.46 -7.87
CA ARG A 62 0.73 4.67 -8.66
C ARG A 62 0.03 5.93 -8.12
N LYS A 63 -1.26 5.82 -7.79
CA LYS A 63 -2.05 6.93 -7.24
C LYS A 63 -1.59 7.34 -5.84
N ASP A 64 -0.99 6.42 -5.09
CA ASP A 64 -0.41 6.71 -3.78
C ASP A 64 0.91 7.50 -3.93
N TRP A 65 1.71 7.19 -4.93
CA TRP A 65 2.90 7.97 -5.28
C TRP A 65 2.56 9.38 -5.74
N GLU A 66 1.51 9.54 -6.56
CA GLU A 66 1.01 10.85 -7.03
C GLU A 66 0.57 11.78 -5.89
N GLN A 67 0.32 11.26 -4.68
CA GLN A 67 -0.04 12.08 -3.53
C GLN A 67 1.16 12.71 -2.82
N LEU A 68 2.39 12.28 -3.13
CA LEU A 68 3.59 12.88 -2.54
C LEU A 68 3.94 14.21 -3.23
N PRO A 69 4.42 15.21 -2.47
CA PRO A 69 4.81 16.48 -3.04
C PRO A 69 5.93 16.30 -4.07
N GLY A 70 5.71 16.82 -5.27
CA GLY A 70 6.67 16.76 -6.38
C GLY A 70 6.65 15.47 -7.21
N ILE A 71 5.69 14.57 -6.99
CA ILE A 71 5.49 13.37 -7.82
C ILE A 71 4.24 13.53 -8.68
N GLY A 72 4.44 13.65 -9.99
CA GLY A 72 3.35 13.59 -10.97
C GLY A 72 3.13 12.18 -11.55
N PRO A 73 2.08 11.98 -12.37
CA PRO A 73 1.72 10.66 -12.94
C PRO A 73 2.85 9.98 -13.71
N SER A 74 3.67 10.76 -14.43
CA SER A 74 4.83 10.24 -15.18
C SER A 74 5.89 9.64 -14.25
N LEU A 75 6.21 10.32 -13.15
CA LEU A 75 7.22 9.86 -12.20
C LEU A 75 6.70 8.66 -11.38
N ALA A 76 5.43 8.71 -10.96
CA ALA A 76 4.77 7.59 -10.28
C ALA A 76 4.79 6.31 -11.13
N ASN A 77 4.52 6.42 -12.43
CA ASN A 77 4.61 5.30 -13.37
C ASN A 77 6.03 4.75 -13.50
N LYS A 78 7.05 5.63 -13.49
CA LYS A 78 8.46 5.20 -13.53
C LYS A 78 8.83 4.40 -12.28
N ILE A 79 8.39 4.82 -11.10
CA ILE A 79 8.65 4.11 -9.84
C ILE A 79 8.03 2.71 -9.88
N GLU A 80 6.78 2.60 -10.32
CA GLU A 80 6.10 1.31 -10.41
C GLU A 80 6.78 0.36 -11.41
N LYS A 81 7.12 0.87 -12.60
CA LYS A 81 7.84 0.09 -13.62
C LYS A 81 9.22 -0.34 -13.16
N ASP A 82 9.94 0.55 -12.49
CA ASP A 82 11.24 0.24 -11.91
C ASP A 82 11.14 -0.89 -10.88
N ARG A 83 10.16 -0.81 -9.95
CA ARG A 83 9.92 -1.87 -8.98
C ARG A 83 9.57 -3.21 -9.63
N GLN A 84 8.77 -3.20 -10.69
CA GLN A 84 8.43 -4.41 -11.44
C GLN A 84 9.63 -5.02 -12.17
N LYS A 85 10.55 -4.18 -12.66
CA LYS A 85 11.71 -4.62 -13.45
C LYS A 85 12.91 -5.02 -12.59
N ASN A 86 13.18 -4.26 -11.53
CA ASN A 86 14.40 -4.32 -10.72
C ASN A 86 14.15 -4.88 -9.31
N GLY A 87 12.92 -5.29 -9.00
CA GLY A 87 12.52 -5.81 -7.69
C GLY A 87 12.18 -4.72 -6.68
N ASP A 88 11.90 -5.14 -5.45
CA ASP A 88 11.53 -4.23 -4.36
C ASP A 88 12.70 -3.32 -3.93
N PHE A 89 12.36 -2.17 -3.35
CA PHE A 89 13.32 -1.26 -2.73
C PHE A 89 13.69 -1.77 -1.34
N VAL A 90 14.98 -1.84 -1.00
CA VAL A 90 15.46 -2.23 0.34
C VAL A 90 15.28 -1.07 1.31
N SER A 91 15.55 0.15 0.85
CA SER A 91 15.31 1.37 1.60
C SER A 91 14.70 2.47 0.73
N ILE A 92 14.30 3.59 1.34
CA ILE A 92 13.76 4.73 0.58
C ILE A 92 14.83 5.37 -0.32
N GLU A 93 16.10 5.28 0.06
CA GLU A 93 17.23 5.77 -0.72
C GLU A 93 17.36 5.07 -2.07
N ASP A 94 16.92 3.81 -2.18
CA ASP A 94 16.94 3.06 -3.44
C ASP A 94 16.02 3.64 -4.51
N LEU A 95 15.07 4.53 -4.14
CA LEU A 95 14.29 5.29 -5.12
C LEU A 95 15.18 6.14 -6.03
N ALA A 96 16.41 6.46 -5.62
CA ALA A 96 17.39 7.18 -6.44
C ALA A 96 17.76 6.43 -7.74
N ARG A 97 17.51 5.11 -7.83
CA ARG A 97 17.70 4.35 -9.07
C ARG A 97 16.69 4.71 -10.15
N VAL A 98 15.55 5.32 -9.79
CA VAL A 98 14.53 5.78 -10.72
C VAL A 98 14.94 7.12 -11.33
N HIS A 99 15.06 7.17 -12.65
CA HIS A 99 15.44 8.40 -13.35
C HIS A 99 14.46 9.55 -13.07
N GLY A 100 15.01 10.66 -12.55
CA GLY A 100 14.26 11.83 -12.10
C GLY A 100 14.02 11.88 -10.59
N ILE A 101 14.51 10.92 -9.82
CA ILE A 101 14.52 10.97 -8.35
C ILE A 101 15.95 11.21 -7.89
N GLY A 102 16.18 12.34 -7.21
CA GLY A 102 17.46 12.68 -6.61
C GLY A 102 17.38 12.75 -5.09
N LYS A 103 18.55 12.81 -4.43
CA LYS A 103 18.67 12.85 -2.96
C LYS A 103 17.82 13.93 -2.29
N ALA A 104 17.70 15.12 -2.91
CA ALA A 104 16.88 16.20 -2.39
C ALA A 104 15.39 15.82 -2.27
N ARG A 105 14.85 15.09 -3.26
CA ARG A 105 13.46 14.62 -3.23
C ARG A 105 13.25 13.56 -2.15
N ILE A 106 14.18 12.60 -2.07
CA ILE A 106 14.16 11.54 -1.06
C ILE A 106 14.18 12.15 0.34
N SER A 107 15.09 13.10 0.59
CA SER A 107 15.17 13.81 1.87
C SER A 107 13.85 14.50 2.25
N ASN A 108 13.15 15.12 1.29
CA ASN A 108 11.83 15.72 1.53
C ASN A 108 10.76 14.67 1.89
N TRP A 109 10.91 13.43 1.41
CA TRP A 109 9.94 12.37 1.64
C TRP A 109 10.23 11.55 2.90
N ASN A 110 11.46 11.55 3.43
CA ASN A 110 11.84 10.79 4.63
C ASN A 110 10.90 10.99 5.82
N ARG A 111 10.26 12.14 5.94
CA ARG A 111 9.27 12.40 7.01
C ARG A 111 7.97 11.59 6.91
N PHE A 112 7.70 10.97 5.76
CA PHE A 112 6.47 10.21 5.50
C PHE A 112 6.67 8.70 5.55
N PHE A 113 7.91 8.22 5.57
CA PHE A 113 8.27 6.80 5.56
C PHE A 113 8.88 6.41 6.90
#